data_AF-A0A433RPF4-F1
#
_entry.id   AF-A0A433RPF4-F1
#
_cell.length_a   1.000
_cell.length_b   1.000
_cell.length_c   1.000
_cell.angle_alpha   90.00
_cell.angle_beta   90.00
_cell.angle_gamma   90.00
#
_symmetry.space_group_name_H-M   'P 1'
#
loop_
_entity.id
_entity.type
_entity.pdbx_description
1 polymer ?
#
loop_
_entity_poly.entity_id
_entity_poly.type
_entity_poly.pdbx_seq_one_letter_code
_entity_poly.pdbx_strand_id
1 'polypeptide(L)'
;MVKSTKKKRRNGVLAYFMEKLVSEDVVSENTLKLIRECNTFMMMVADENLEKKKQHKGNTCKNRFCPICAWKKSRKDALALSVMMAYLKQEEKKEFIFVTLTAPNVPADELEDEIKGYNHSFKKLMERKEVKKIAKGYARKLEITYNEEREDYHP
;
A
#
# COMPACT_ATOMS: atom_id res chain seq x y z
N MET A 1 11.08 22.24 20.06
CA MET A 1 10.50 21.60 18.86
C MET A 1 10.15 20.15 19.16
N VAL A 2 8.92 19.71 18.89
CA VAL A 2 8.53 18.29 19.03
C VAL A 2 9.31 17.46 18.00
N LYS A 3 10.22 16.58 18.46
CA LYS A 3 10.97 15.67 17.60
C LYS A 3 10.00 14.70 16.93
N SER A 4 9.72 14.89 15.64
CA SER A 4 8.82 14.05 14.84
C SER A 4 9.53 13.50 13.61
N THR A 5 9.26 12.22 13.29
CA THR A 5 9.81 11.58 12.08
C THR A 5 9.18 12.17 10.81
N LYS A 6 9.88 12.10 9.66
CA LYS A 6 9.33 12.53 8.35
C LYS A 6 7.96 11.90 8.06
N LYS A 7 7.80 10.61 8.38
CA LYS A 7 6.53 9.89 8.20
C LYS A 7 5.43 10.40 9.14
N LYS A 8 5.78 10.79 10.38
CA LYS A 8 4.84 11.40 11.32
C LYS A 8 4.38 12.79 10.86
N ARG A 9 5.26 13.59 10.28
CA ARG A 9 4.89 14.89 9.68
C ARG A 9 3.90 14.70 8.52
N ARG A 10 4.13 13.74 7.62
CA ARG A 10 3.18 13.39 6.55
C ARG A 10 1.83 12.87 7.08
N ASN A 11 1.84 12.14 8.19
CA ASN A 11 0.60 11.74 8.86
C ASN A 11 -0.17 12.94 9.44
N GLY A 12 0.51 14.02 9.84
CA GLY A 12 -0.13 15.29 10.21
C GLY A 12 -0.89 15.94 9.06
N VAL A 13 -0.31 15.93 7.85
CA VAL A 13 -1.00 16.40 6.63
C VAL A 13 -2.26 15.58 6.36
N LEU A 14 -2.19 14.26 6.49
CA LEU A 14 -3.38 13.41 6.39
C LEU A 14 -4.44 13.76 7.45
N ALA A 15 -4.03 14.00 8.70
CA ALA A 15 -4.95 14.36 9.77
C ALA A 15 -5.69 15.67 9.46
N TYR A 16 -4.98 16.67 8.90
CA TYR A 16 -5.59 17.92 8.45
C TYR A 16 -6.66 17.69 7.37
N PHE A 17 -6.41 16.83 6.38
CA PHE A 17 -7.45 16.49 5.40
C PHE A 17 -8.63 15.74 6.03
N MET A 18 -8.35 14.81 6.94
CA MET A 18 -9.38 14.03 7.63
C MET A 18 -10.27 14.89 8.54
N GLU A 19 -9.78 16.02 9.07
CA GLU A 19 -10.59 16.98 9.83
C GLU A 19 -11.73 17.56 9.00
N LYS A 20 -11.49 17.89 7.73
CA LYS A 20 -12.55 18.35 6.82
C LYS A 20 -13.59 17.27 6.56
N LEU A 21 -13.14 16.02 6.41
CA LEU A 21 -14.05 14.89 6.21
C LEU A 21 -14.87 14.54 7.46
N VAL A 22 -14.40 14.90 8.66
CA VAL A 22 -15.21 14.81 9.89
C VAL A 22 -16.33 15.85 9.88
N SER A 23 -16.06 17.09 9.45
CA SER A 23 -17.12 18.11 9.33
C SER A 23 -18.17 17.79 8.27
N GLU A 24 -17.84 16.93 7.30
CA GLU A 24 -18.76 16.44 6.27
C GLU A 24 -19.44 15.11 6.65
N ASP A 25 -19.25 14.63 7.88
CA ASP A 25 -19.76 13.34 8.40
C ASP A 25 -19.34 12.10 7.59
N VAL A 26 -18.24 12.21 6.82
CA VAL A 26 -17.65 11.11 6.05
C VAL A 26 -16.73 10.24 6.92
N VAL A 27 -16.12 10.84 7.95
CA VAL A 27 -15.16 10.18 8.84
C VAL A 27 -15.52 10.47 10.29
N SER A 28 -15.48 9.46 11.16
CA SER A 28 -15.74 9.66 12.59
C SER A 28 -14.58 10.36 13.32
N GLU A 29 -14.91 11.14 14.35
CA GLU A 29 -13.93 11.76 15.26
C GLU A 29 -12.95 10.73 15.86
N ASN A 30 -13.45 9.53 16.16
CA ASN A 30 -12.62 8.41 16.65
C ASN A 30 -11.55 8.02 15.63
N THR A 31 -11.88 7.99 14.34
CA THR A 31 -10.92 7.70 13.27
C THR A 31 -9.86 8.79 13.19
N LEU A 32 -10.26 10.07 13.26
CA LEU A 32 -9.33 11.19 13.28
C LEU A 32 -8.38 11.10 14.48
N LYS A 33 -8.90 10.80 15.68
CA LYS A 33 -8.10 10.61 16.90
C LYS A 33 -7.07 9.50 16.71
N LEU A 34 -7.46 8.34 16.19
CA LEU A 34 -6.55 7.24 15.89
C LEU A 34 -5.46 7.66 14.90
N ILE A 35 -5.80 8.42 13.85
CA ILE A 35 -4.84 8.92 12.85
C ILE A 35 -3.84 9.87 13.50
N ARG A 36 -4.30 10.82 14.32
CA ARG A 36 -3.46 11.78 15.06
C ARG A 36 -2.54 11.09 16.06
N GLU A 37 -3.03 10.05 16.74
CA GLU A 37 -2.25 9.28 17.71
C GLU A 37 -1.36 8.22 17.04
N CYS A 38 -1.52 7.94 15.75
CA CYS A 38 -0.77 6.87 15.09
C CYS A 38 0.75 7.02 15.29
N ASN A 39 1.38 5.98 15.83
CA ASN A 39 2.82 5.88 16.07
C ASN A 39 3.37 6.95 17.04
N THR A 40 2.55 7.45 17.97
CA THR A 40 3.02 8.22 19.13
C THR A 40 3.60 7.32 20.21
N PHE A 41 3.20 6.05 20.25
CA PHE A 41 3.72 5.04 21.16
C PHE A 41 4.43 3.92 20.40
N MET A 42 5.63 3.58 20.87
CA MET A 42 6.42 2.45 20.35
C MET A 42 7.18 1.80 21.49
N MET A 43 6.99 0.49 21.65
CA MET A 43 7.74 -0.34 22.57
C MET A 43 8.74 -1.16 21.76
N MET A 44 10.02 -1.02 22.10
CA MET A 44 11.13 -1.76 21.49
C MET A 44 11.64 -2.78 22.51
N VAL A 45 11.91 -3.99 22.04
CA VAL A 45 12.76 -4.95 22.77
C VAL A 45 14.16 -4.88 22.18
N ALA A 46 15.16 -5.08 23.02
CA ALA A 46 16.56 -5.02 22.63
C ALA A 46 17.32 -6.20 23.24
N ASP A 47 18.46 -6.55 22.65
CA ASP A 47 19.46 -7.38 23.32
C ASP A 47 20.10 -6.62 24.50
N GLU A 48 20.84 -7.35 25.34
CA GLU A 48 21.50 -6.80 26.55
C GLU A 48 22.37 -5.59 26.22
N ASN A 49 23.10 -5.65 25.10
CA ASN A 49 23.99 -4.59 24.63
C ASN A 49 23.28 -3.44 23.88
N LEU A 50 21.96 -3.53 23.68
CA LEU A 50 21.14 -2.56 22.94
C LEU A 50 21.54 -2.35 21.46
N GLU A 51 22.28 -3.28 20.85
CA GLU A 51 22.70 -3.24 19.45
C GLU A 51 21.56 -3.63 18.52
N LYS A 52 20.83 -4.70 18.87
CA LYS A 52 19.72 -5.22 18.05
C LYS A 52 18.39 -4.87 18.70
N LYS A 53 17.66 -3.96 18.06
CA LYS A 53 16.33 -3.53 18.53
C LYS A 53 15.24 -4.00 17.58
N LYS A 54 14.15 -4.52 18.15
CA LYS A 54 12.94 -4.90 17.41
C LYS A 54 11.73 -4.21 18.01
N GLN A 55 10.86 -3.69 17.14
CA GLN A 55 9.56 -3.17 17.60
C GLN A 55 8.70 -4.35 18.08
N HIS A 56 8.30 -4.30 19.36
CA HIS A 56 7.42 -5.29 19.98
C HIS A 56 5.96 -4.84 19.94
N LYS A 57 5.67 -3.59 20.36
CA LYS A 57 4.32 -3.01 20.35
C LYS A 57 4.34 -1.56 19.85
N GLY A 58 3.18 -1.05 19.48
CA GLY A 58 2.99 0.34 19.11
C GLY A 58 1.57 0.59 18.62
N ASN A 59 1.12 1.84 18.73
CA ASN A 59 -0.21 2.21 18.27
C ASN A 59 -0.20 2.52 16.76
N THR A 60 -1.22 2.02 16.06
CA THR A 60 -1.39 2.22 14.62
C THR A 60 -2.86 2.45 14.30
N CYS A 61 -3.15 3.46 13.48
CA CYS A 61 -4.53 3.74 13.05
C CYS A 61 -5.08 2.76 12.02
N LYS A 62 -4.22 1.97 11.35
CA LYS A 62 -4.55 1.02 10.27
C LYS A 62 -5.24 1.65 9.04
N ASN A 63 -5.39 2.97 8.98
CA ASN A 63 -5.93 3.66 7.81
C ASN A 63 -5.01 3.48 6.59
N ARG A 64 -5.60 3.17 5.43
CA ARG A 64 -4.86 2.89 4.17
C ARG A 64 -4.01 4.07 3.68
N PHE A 65 -4.45 5.29 3.95
CA PHE A 65 -3.77 6.52 3.56
C PHE A 65 -2.73 6.98 4.56
N CYS A 66 -2.68 6.37 5.76
CA CYS A 66 -1.68 6.73 6.74
C CYS A 66 -0.28 6.31 6.27
N PRO A 67 0.67 7.24 6.06
CA PRO A 67 1.98 6.93 5.50
C PRO A 67 2.82 6.02 6.41
N ILE A 68 2.52 6.00 7.71
CA ILE A 68 3.19 5.11 8.66
C ILE A 68 2.63 3.68 8.53
N CYS A 69 1.30 3.54 8.52
CA CYS A 69 0.64 2.23 8.40
C CYS A 69 0.89 1.61 7.03
N ALA A 70 0.76 2.39 5.96
CA ALA A 70 1.06 1.96 4.60
C ALA A 70 2.51 1.47 4.50
N TRP A 71 3.49 2.21 5.02
CA TRP A 71 4.88 1.78 5.02
C TRP A 71 5.13 0.50 5.81
N LYS A 72 4.55 0.37 7.02
CA LYS A 72 4.67 -0.86 7.81
C LYS A 72 4.06 -2.06 7.08
N LYS A 73 2.91 -1.86 6.43
CA LYS A 73 2.23 -2.88 5.63
C LYS A 73 3.08 -3.29 4.42
N SER A 74 3.57 -2.33 3.62
CA SER A 74 4.41 -2.63 2.46
C SER A 74 5.66 -3.44 2.83
N ARG A 75 6.31 -3.15 3.97
CA ARG A 75 7.46 -3.96 4.42
C ARG A 75 7.09 -5.39 4.80
N LYS A 76 5.94 -5.58 5.46
CA LYS A 76 5.44 -6.92 5.80
C LYS A 76 5.07 -7.72 4.55
N ASP A 77 4.34 -7.08 3.64
CA ASP A 77 3.90 -7.68 2.38
C ASP A 77 5.12 -8.05 1.51
N ALA A 78 6.14 -7.18 1.44
CA ALA A 78 7.40 -7.47 0.73
C ALA A 78 8.16 -8.66 1.32
N LEU A 79 8.25 -8.76 2.65
CA LEU A 79 8.87 -9.91 3.31
C LEU A 79 8.10 -11.20 3.00
N ALA A 80 6.78 -11.20 3.16
CA ALA A 80 5.95 -12.36 2.86
C ALA A 80 6.11 -12.79 1.39
N LEU A 81 6.06 -11.84 0.46
CA LEU A 81 6.25 -12.10 -0.96
C LEU A 81 7.64 -12.68 -1.24
N SER A 82 8.71 -12.12 -0.66
CA SER A 82 10.08 -12.63 -0.87
C SER A 82 10.25 -14.07 -0.40
N VAL A 83 9.63 -14.45 0.72
CA VAL A 83 9.67 -15.83 1.25
C VAL A 83 8.90 -16.78 0.33
N MET A 84 7.70 -16.40 -0.11
CA MET A 84 6.92 -17.20 -1.05
C MET A 84 7.64 -17.37 -2.39
N MET A 85 8.28 -16.31 -2.89
CA MET A 85 9.04 -16.37 -4.14
C MET A 85 10.24 -17.30 -4.04
N ALA A 86 10.98 -17.26 -2.92
CA ALA A 86 12.11 -18.15 -2.69
C ALA A 86 11.67 -19.62 -2.65
N TYR A 87 10.57 -19.92 -1.93
CA TYR A 87 10.00 -21.27 -1.85
C TYR A 87 9.58 -21.81 -3.23
N LEU A 88 8.82 -21.03 -4.00
CA LEU A 88 8.37 -21.43 -5.34
C LEU A 88 9.53 -21.67 -6.32
N LYS A 89 10.64 -20.95 -6.14
CA LYS A 89 11.83 -21.17 -6.96
C LYS A 89 12.58 -22.45 -6.57
N GLN A 90 12.76 -22.68 -5.26
CA GLN A 90 13.55 -23.81 -4.76
C GLN A 90 12.78 -25.14 -4.85
N GLU A 91 11.55 -25.17 -4.34
CA GLU A 91 10.78 -26.41 -4.19
C GLU A 91 9.94 -26.71 -5.44
N GLU A 92 9.24 -25.70 -5.96
CA GLU A 92 8.32 -25.88 -7.10
C GLU A 92 9.00 -25.73 -8.46
N LYS A 93 10.29 -25.36 -8.48
CA LYS A 93 11.11 -25.11 -9.68
C LYS A 93 10.41 -24.18 -10.68
N LYS A 94 9.77 -23.13 -10.16
CA LYS A 94 9.07 -22.11 -10.96
C LYS A 94 9.94 -20.86 -11.09
N GLU A 95 9.87 -20.22 -12.25
CA GLU A 95 10.48 -18.91 -12.49
C GLU A 95 9.43 -17.81 -12.57
N PHE A 96 9.85 -16.58 -12.31
CA PHE A 96 8.97 -15.41 -12.29
C PHE A 96 9.16 -14.57 -13.54
N ILE A 97 8.05 -14.10 -14.09
CA ILE A 97 8.02 -13.13 -15.17
C ILE A 97 7.54 -11.81 -14.57
N PHE A 98 8.37 -10.76 -14.71
CA PHE A 98 7.97 -9.41 -14.34
C PHE A 98 7.29 -8.75 -15.54
N VAL A 99 6.06 -8.27 -15.34
CA VAL A 99 5.26 -7.65 -16.40
C VAL A 99 4.71 -6.32 -15.89
N THR A 100 4.91 -5.27 -16.69
CA THR A 100 4.26 -3.98 -16.51
C THR A 100 3.21 -3.84 -17.61
N LEU A 101 1.96 -3.67 -17.20
CA LEU A 101 0.85 -3.34 -18.08
C LEU A 101 0.46 -1.89 -17.79
N THR A 102 0.03 -1.15 -18.81
CA THR A 102 -0.29 0.27 -18.72
C THR A 102 -1.69 0.52 -19.27
N ALA A 103 -2.34 1.55 -18.73
CA ALA A 103 -3.64 2.06 -19.18
C ALA A 103 -3.47 3.48 -19.73
N PRO A 104 -4.43 3.99 -20.53
CA PRO A 104 -4.44 5.40 -20.91
C PRO A 104 -4.65 6.31 -19.68
N ASN A 105 -4.24 7.57 -19.81
CA ASN A 105 -4.60 8.59 -18.84
C ASN A 105 -6.09 8.91 -18.96
N VAL A 106 -6.75 9.08 -17.82
CA VAL A 106 -8.19 9.38 -17.72
C VAL A 106 -8.44 10.49 -16.69
N PRO A 107 -9.50 11.30 -16.85
CA PRO A 107 -9.89 12.28 -15.85
C PRO A 107 -10.37 11.61 -14.55
N ALA A 108 -10.50 12.40 -13.47
CA ALA A 108 -10.79 11.90 -12.13
C ALA A 108 -12.11 11.10 -12.02
N ASP A 109 -13.12 11.53 -12.76
CA ASP A 109 -14.47 10.96 -12.81
C ASP A 109 -14.52 9.62 -13.56
N GLU A 110 -13.62 9.40 -14.53
CA GLU A 110 -13.51 8.14 -15.27
C GLU A 110 -12.56 7.13 -14.63
N LEU A 111 -11.72 7.55 -13.69
CA LEU A 111 -10.67 6.73 -13.07
C LEU A 111 -11.20 5.40 -12.49
N GLU A 112 -12.35 5.44 -11.81
CA GLU A 112 -12.91 4.21 -11.21
C GLU A 112 -13.29 3.18 -12.28
N ASP A 113 -13.89 3.65 -13.37
CA ASP A 113 -14.38 2.78 -14.44
C ASP A 113 -13.21 2.25 -15.29
N GLU A 114 -12.17 3.07 -15.54
CA GLU A 114 -10.94 2.60 -16.16
C GLU A 114 -10.27 1.52 -15.30
N ILE A 115 -10.18 1.70 -13.98
CA ILE A 115 -9.64 0.67 -13.07
C ILE A 115 -10.47 -0.62 -13.13
N LYS A 116 -11.80 -0.54 -13.20
CA LYS A 116 -12.66 -1.74 -13.37
C LYS A 116 -12.40 -2.42 -14.71
N GLY A 117 -12.33 -1.65 -15.79
CA GLY A 117 -12.05 -2.13 -17.15
C GLY A 117 -10.68 -2.80 -17.24
N TYR A 118 -9.66 -2.18 -16.65
CA TYR A 118 -8.30 -2.69 -16.57
C TYR A 118 -8.24 -4.02 -15.79
N ASN A 119 -8.90 -4.09 -14.63
CA ASN A 119 -8.99 -5.32 -13.83
C ASN A 119 -9.69 -6.46 -14.60
N HIS A 120 -10.76 -6.14 -15.33
CA HIS A 120 -11.48 -7.10 -16.15
C HIS A 120 -10.64 -7.61 -17.32
N SER A 121 -9.93 -6.71 -17.98
CA SER A 121 -9.02 -7.03 -19.10
C SER A 121 -7.86 -7.90 -18.63
N PHE A 122 -7.28 -7.60 -17.46
CA PHE A 122 -6.26 -8.45 -16.83
C PHE A 122 -6.80 -9.85 -16.49
N LYS A 123 -8.02 -9.94 -15.94
CA LYS A 123 -8.66 -11.24 -15.68
C LYS A 123 -8.80 -12.06 -16.97
N LYS A 124 -9.31 -11.44 -18.04
CA LYS A 124 -9.42 -12.08 -19.36
C LYS A 124 -8.08 -12.56 -19.89
N LEU A 125 -7.02 -11.76 -19.75
CA LEU A 125 -5.66 -12.14 -20.13
C LEU A 125 -5.23 -13.43 -19.41
N MET A 126 -5.43 -13.51 -18.09
CA MET A 126 -5.06 -14.69 -17.29
C MET A 126 -5.91 -15.93 -17.60
N GLU A 127 -7.12 -15.75 -18.13
CA GLU A 127 -8.03 -16.84 -18.53
C GLU A 127 -7.75 -17.38 -19.94
N ARG A 128 -6.96 -16.67 -20.77
CA ARG A 128 -6.55 -17.16 -22.09
C ARG A 128 -5.81 -18.48 -21.98
N LYS A 129 -6.07 -19.41 -22.90
CA LYS A 129 -5.53 -20.78 -22.87
C LYS A 129 -4.00 -20.79 -22.85
N GLU A 130 -3.39 -19.92 -23.64
CA GLU A 130 -1.94 -19.76 -23.79
C GLU A 130 -1.31 -19.29 -22.49
N VAL A 131 -1.91 -18.27 -21.84
CA VAL A 131 -1.42 -17.71 -20.58
C VAL A 131 -1.63 -18.69 -19.44
N LYS A 132 -2.84 -19.27 -19.32
CA LYS A 132 -3.19 -20.24 -18.26
C LYS A 132 -2.33 -21.51 -18.31
N LYS A 133 -1.84 -21.90 -19.49
CA LYS A 133 -0.90 -23.03 -19.63
C LYS A 133 0.43 -22.74 -18.94
N ILE A 134 0.93 -21.51 -19.07
CA ILE A 134 2.27 -21.08 -18.61
C ILE A 134 2.21 -20.52 -17.17
N ALA A 135 1.32 -19.56 -16.91
CA ALA A 135 1.20 -18.87 -15.64
C ALA A 135 0.39 -19.70 -14.63
N LYS A 136 1.06 -20.17 -13.57
CA LYS A 136 0.42 -20.93 -12.48
C LYS A 136 -0.16 -20.06 -11.36
N GLY A 137 0.21 -18.79 -11.34
CA GLY A 137 -0.25 -17.81 -10.36
C GLY A 137 0.39 -16.45 -10.63
N TYR A 138 -0.05 -15.44 -9.90
CA TYR A 138 0.51 -14.09 -9.97
C TYR A 138 0.33 -13.34 -8.65
N ALA A 139 1.26 -12.43 -8.38
CA ALA A 139 1.04 -11.31 -7.48
C ALA A 139 0.90 -10.05 -8.34
N ARG A 140 -0.05 -9.18 -8.02
CA ARG A 140 -0.30 -7.96 -8.80
C ARG A 140 -0.37 -6.73 -7.91
N LYS A 141 0.02 -5.59 -8.48
CA LYS A 141 -0.08 -4.27 -7.86
C LYS A 141 -0.59 -3.28 -8.90
N LEU A 142 -1.56 -2.46 -8.51
CA LEU A 142 -2.03 -1.30 -9.25
C LEU A 142 -1.37 -0.05 -8.65
N GLU A 143 -0.86 0.83 -9.51
CA GLU A 143 -0.21 2.08 -9.14
C GLU A 143 -0.90 3.21 -9.90
N ILE A 144 -1.48 4.15 -9.17
CA ILE A 144 -2.14 5.31 -9.77
C ILE A 144 -1.22 6.50 -9.61
N THR A 145 -0.92 7.17 -10.72
CA THR A 145 -0.15 8.42 -10.75
C THR A 145 -1.06 9.57 -11.15
N TYR A 146 -0.87 10.74 -10.54
CA TYR A 146 -1.59 11.96 -10.87
C TYR A 146 -0.65 12.93 -11.62
N ASN A 147 -1.13 13.51 -12.72
CA ASN A 147 -0.41 14.55 -13.45
C ASN A 147 -1.01 15.94 -13.13
N GLU A 148 -0.21 16.80 -12.49
CA GLU A 148 -0.64 18.14 -12.10
C GLU A 148 -0.85 19.11 -13.28
N GLU A 149 -0.12 18.93 -14.39
CA GLU A 149 -0.22 19.83 -15.56
C GLU A 149 -1.45 19.53 -16.42
N ARG A 150 -1.85 18.26 -16.50
CA ARG A 150 -2.98 17.80 -17.31
C ARG A 150 -4.25 17.53 -16.51
N GLU A 151 -4.15 17.57 -15.17
CA GLU A 151 -5.22 17.23 -14.24
C GLU A 151 -5.83 15.83 -14.50
N ASP A 152 -4.99 14.88 -14.93
CA ASP A 152 -5.39 13.51 -15.27
C ASP A 152 -4.70 12.45 -14.39
N TYR A 153 -5.23 11.23 -14.43
CA TYR A 153 -4.73 10.09 -13.69
C TYR A 153 -4.27 9.00 -14.65
N HIS A 154 -3.14 8.38 -14.32
CA HIS A 154 -2.63 7.18 -14.97
C HIS A 154 -2.82 5.98 -14.03
N PRO A 155 -3.76 5.05 -14.29
CA PRO A 155 -4.06 3.93 -13.41
C PRO A 155 -3.18 2.68 -13.56
#